data_AF-A0AAJ1QB88-F1
#
_entry.id   AF-A0AAJ1QB88-F1
#
_cell.length_a   1.000
_cell.length_b   1.000
_cell.length_c   1.000
_cell.angle_alpha   90.00
_cell.angle_beta   90.00
_cell.angle_gamma   90.00
#
_symmetry.space_group_name_H-M   'P 1'
#
loop_
_entity.id
_entity.type
_entity.pdbx_description
1 polymer ?
#
loop_
_entity_poly.entity_id
_entity_poly.type
_entity_poly.pdbx_seq_one_letter_code
_entity_poly.pdbx_strand_id
1 'polypeptide(L)'
;SGYTEDEKVRIAFDYLLPKLMKNNGVRDGELEVTEDAVRDIVRYYTREAGVRSLEREISKICRKVVRKLLVANPQAGTRAAR
;
A
#
# COMPACT_ATOMS: atom_id res chain seq x y z
N SER A 1 -20.90 11.47 9.35
CA SER A 1 -20.93 10.80 8.04
C SER A 1 -19.54 10.27 7.73
N GLY A 2 -19.42 9.01 7.28
CA GLY A 2 -18.15 8.40 6.89
C GLY A 2 -18.01 8.31 5.37
N TYR A 3 -16.84 7.88 4.90
CA TYR A 3 -16.62 7.64 3.47
C TYR A 3 -17.33 6.38 3.00
N THR A 4 -17.90 6.45 1.80
CA THR A 4 -18.38 5.31 1.01
C THR A 4 -17.20 4.45 0.55
N GLU A 5 -17.48 3.23 0.10
CA GLU A 5 -16.45 2.32 -0.41
C GLU A 5 -15.68 2.93 -1.59
N ASP A 6 -16.39 3.49 -2.56
CA ASP A 6 -15.78 4.10 -3.76
C ASP A 6 -14.95 5.34 -3.40
N GLU A 7 -15.39 6.16 -2.43
CA GLU A 7 -14.59 7.27 -1.92
C GLU A 7 -13.30 6.78 -1.26
N LYS A 8 -13.36 5.69 -0.47
CA LYS A 8 -12.15 5.11 0.15
C LYS A 8 -11.19 4.54 -0.88
N VAL A 9 -11.71 3.87 -1.91
CA VAL A 9 -10.91 3.36 -3.04
C VAL A 9 -10.22 4.53 -3.74
N ARG A 10 -10.95 5.58 -4.10
CA ARG A 10 -10.37 6.79 -4.71
C ARG A 10 -9.31 7.43 -3.81
N ILE A 11 -9.58 7.60 -2.51
CA ILE A 11 -8.60 8.11 -1.54
C ILE A 11 -7.34 7.23 -1.48
N ALA A 12 -7.49 5.91 -1.60
CA ALA A 12 -6.37 5.01 -1.59
C ALA A 12 -5.45 5.23 -2.80
N PHE A 13 -6.00 5.35 -4.02
CA PHE A 13 -5.21 5.60 -5.23
C PHE A 13 -4.63 7.00 -5.29
N ASP A 14 -5.43 8.02 -4.96
CA ASP A 14 -5.03 9.42 -5.12
C ASP A 14 -4.03 9.86 -4.03
N TYR A 15 -4.10 9.26 -2.84
CA TYR A 15 -3.33 9.73 -1.68
C TYR A 15 -2.56 8.64 -0.94
N LEU A 16 -3.19 7.54 -0.54
CA LEU A 16 -2.56 6.59 0.38
C LEU A 16 -1.47 5.77 -0.31
N LEU A 17 -1.72 5.20 -1.48
CA LEU A 17 -0.78 4.36 -2.22
C LEU A 17 0.51 5.12 -2.57
N PRO A 18 0.47 6.30 -3.23
CA PRO A 18 1.70 7.05 -3.54
C PRO A 18 2.50 7.43 -2.28
N LYS A 19 1.81 7.91 -1.24
CA LYS A 19 2.42 8.29 0.04
C LYS A 19 3.09 7.09 0.71
N LEU A 20 2.39 5.96 0.80
CA LEU A 20 2.85 4.78 1.53
C LEU A 20 3.92 4.00 0.76
N MET A 21 3.85 3.90 -0.56
CA MET A 21 4.90 3.30 -1.38
C MET A 21 6.22 4.05 -1.18
N LYS A 22 6.20 5.38 -1.30
CA LYS A 22 7.36 6.23 -1.04
C LYS A 22 7.88 6.07 0.39
N ASN A 23 7.00 6.17 1.40
CA ASN A 23 7.41 6.11 2.81
C ASN A 23 7.96 4.74 3.24
N ASN A 24 7.54 3.66 2.58
CA ASN A 24 8.02 2.31 2.89
C ASN A 24 9.18 1.87 1.97
N GLY A 25 9.64 2.73 1.05
CA GLY A 25 10.76 2.43 0.16
C GLY A 25 10.43 1.45 -0.97
N VAL A 26 9.15 1.38 -1.38
CA VAL A 26 8.73 0.66 -2.58
C VAL A 26 9.05 1.54 -3.79
N ARG A 27 9.87 1.04 -4.70
CA ARG A 27 10.24 1.74 -5.95
C ARG A 27 9.20 1.50 -7.05
N ASP A 28 9.26 2.33 -8.07
CA ASP A 28 8.40 2.18 -9.25
C ASP A 28 8.62 0.80 -9.89
N GLY A 29 7.51 0.13 -10.22
CA GLY A 29 7.52 -1.23 -10.80
C GLY A 29 7.72 -2.37 -9.80
N GLU A 30 7.96 -2.09 -8.51
CA GLU A 30 8.08 -3.14 -7.49
C GLU A 30 6.74 -3.61 -6.91
N LEU A 31 5.70 -2.80 -7.08
CA LEU A 31 4.35 -3.09 -6.62
C LEU A 31 3.32 -2.52 -7.58
N GLU A 32 2.44 -3.38 -8.06
CA GLU A 32 1.23 -3.02 -8.79
C GLU A 32 0.02 -3.34 -7.89
N VAL A 33 -0.94 -2.42 -7.81
CA VAL A 33 -2.14 -2.57 -7.00
C VAL A 33 -3.36 -2.31 -7.89
N THR A 34 -4.27 -3.28 -7.94
CA THR A 34 -5.52 -3.17 -8.69
C THR A 34 -6.63 -2.56 -7.84
N GLU A 35 -7.63 -1.98 -8.51
CA GLU A 35 -8.78 -1.38 -7.81
C GLU A 35 -9.53 -2.41 -6.96
N ASP A 36 -9.77 -3.60 -7.52
CA ASP A 36 -10.43 -4.71 -6.83
C ASP A 36 -9.68 -5.13 -5.56
N ALA A 37 -8.35 -5.15 -5.59
CA ALA A 37 -7.56 -5.46 -4.40
C ALA A 37 -7.75 -4.44 -3.29
N VAL A 38 -7.81 -3.14 -3.62
CA VAL A 38 -8.11 -2.07 -2.64
C VAL A 38 -9.53 -2.21 -2.12
N ARG A 39 -10.49 -2.48 -3.00
CA ARG A 39 -11.90 -2.68 -2.67
C ARG A 39 -12.08 -3.85 -1.70
N ASP A 40 -11.37 -4.95 -1.93
CA ASP A 40 -11.35 -6.10 -1.03
C ASP A 40 -10.71 -5.78 0.34
N ILE A 41 -9.65 -4.98 0.37
CA ILE A 41 -9.08 -4.49 1.64
C ILE A 41 -10.14 -3.70 2.41
N VAL A 42 -10.84 -2.77 1.74
CA VAL A 42 -11.90 -1.98 2.37
C VAL A 42 -13.00 -2.88 2.94
N ARG A 43 -13.48 -3.86 2.18
CA ARG A 43 -14.59 -4.74 2.56
C ARG A 43 -14.24 -5.74 3.67
N TYR A 44 -13.09 -6.40 3.56
CA TYR A 44 -12.79 -7.58 4.37
C TYR A 44 -11.77 -7.30 5.47
N TYR A 45 -10.98 -6.22 5.36
CA TYR A 45 -9.87 -5.93 6.28
C TYR A 45 -10.01 -4.58 6.99
N THR A 46 -11.06 -3.80 6.70
CA THR A 46 -11.38 -2.58 7.42
C THR A 46 -12.81 -2.59 7.95
N ARG A 47 -13.04 -1.95 9.11
CA ARG A 47 -14.38 -1.73 9.64
C ARG A 47 -14.43 -0.40 10.39
N GLU A 48 -14.39 0.68 9.63
CA GLU A 48 -14.34 2.05 10.15
C GLU A 48 -15.05 3.03 9.21
N ALA A 49 -15.40 4.22 9.71
CA ALA A 49 -15.94 5.31 8.89
C ALA A 49 -14.84 6.05 8.09
N GLY A 50 -13.61 6.05 8.58
CA GLY A 50 -12.45 6.70 7.96
C GLY A 50 -11.58 5.75 7.13
N VAL A 51 -10.29 6.07 7.03
CA VAL A 51 -9.28 5.32 6.24
C VAL A 51 -8.02 4.96 7.03
N ARG A 52 -8.04 5.02 8.37
CA ARG A 52 -6.85 4.72 9.21
C ARG A 52 -6.46 3.24 9.14
N SER A 53 -7.43 2.35 9.22
CA SER A 53 -7.25 0.92 9.02
C SER A 53 -6.82 0.62 7.59
N LEU A 54 -7.41 1.28 6.59
CA LEU A 54 -7.00 1.15 5.18
C LEU A 54 -5.52 1.55 4.99
N GLU A 55 -5.11 2.70 5.52
CA GLU A 55 -3.71 3.17 5.50
C GLU A 55 -2.77 2.13 6.17
N ARG A 56 -3.19 1.56 7.31
CA ARG A 56 -2.39 0.52 8.01
C ARG A 56 -2.25 -0.76 7.19
N GLU A 57 -3.31 -1.25 6.56
CA GLU A 57 -3.25 -2.47 5.75
C GLU A 57 -2.39 -2.28 4.50
N ILE A 58 -2.55 -1.17 3.77
CA ILE A 58 -1.69 -0.84 2.62
C ILE A 58 -0.21 -0.73 3.07
N SER A 59 0.05 -0.06 4.20
CA SER A 59 1.40 0.08 4.76
C SER A 59 2.03 -1.27 5.12
N LYS A 60 1.25 -2.24 5.63
CA LYS A 60 1.73 -3.60 5.87
C LYS A 60 2.10 -4.31 4.57
N ILE A 61 1.28 -4.16 3.52
CA ILE A 61 1.53 -4.75 2.19
C ILE A 61 2.85 -4.20 1.64
N CYS A 62 3.04 -2.88 1.62
CA CYS A 62 4.29 -2.26 1.17
C CYS A 62 5.53 -2.81 1.90
N ARG A 63 5.50 -2.92 3.23
CA ARG A 63 6.61 -3.52 4.01
C ARG A 63 6.86 -4.97 3.65
N LYS A 64 5.80 -5.73 3.37
CA LYS A 64 5.93 -7.15 3.02
C LYS A 64 6.59 -7.31 1.65
N VAL A 65 6.26 -6.44 0.69
CA VAL A 65 6.90 -6.40 -0.64
C VAL A 65 8.39 -6.14 -0.51
N VAL A 66 8.79 -5.07 0.18
CA VAL A 66 10.21 -4.73 0.37
C VAL A 66 10.98 -5.87 1.04
N ARG A 67 10.41 -6.47 2.11
CA ARG A 67 11.03 -7.63 2.75
C ARG A 67 11.20 -8.81 1.79
N LYS A 68 10.19 -9.11 0.97
CA LYS A 68 10.27 -10.20 -0.03
C LYS A 68 11.36 -9.91 -1.06
N LEU A 69 11.48 -8.68 -1.55
CA LEU A 69 12.50 -8.29 -2.51
C LEU A 69 13.91 -8.38 -1.94
N LEU A 70 14.11 -7.94 -0.69
CA LEU A 70 15.41 -8.05 -0.01
C LEU A 70 15.83 -9.50 0.24
N VAL A 71 14.89 -10.38 0.58
CA VAL A 71 15.16 -11.82 0.76
C VAL A 71 15.45 -12.51 -0.57
N ALA A 72 14.70 -12.18 -1.62
CA ALA A 72 14.88 -12.77 -2.95
C ALA A 72 16.14 -12.27 -3.67
N ASN A 73 16.53 -11.01 -3.45
CA ASN A 73 17.72 -10.42 -4.02
C ASN A 73 18.42 -9.52 -2.98
N PRO A 74 19.36 -10.07 -2.19
CA PRO A 74 20.06 -9.33 -1.13
C PRO A 74 20.81 -8.09 -1.62
N GLN A 75 21.21 -8.05 -2.89
CA GLN A 75 21.92 -6.92 -3.49
C GLN A 75 21.00 -5.75 -3.89
N ALA A 76 19.68 -5.97 -3.92
CA ALA A 76 18.70 -4.94 -4.30
C ALA A 76 18.64 -3.78 -3.29
N GLY A 77 18.93 -4.04 -2.01
CA GLY A 77 18.95 -3.04 -0.95
C GLY A 77 20.17 -2.10 -0.99
N THR A 78 21.25 -2.50 -1.66
CA THR A 78 22.51 -1.73 -1.67
C THR A 78 22.54 -0.63 -2.73
N ARG A 79 21.67 -0.71 -3.76
CA ARG A 79 21.66 0.27 -4.87
C ARG A 79 21.03 1.62 -4.52
N ALA A 80 20.33 1.74 -3.39
CA ALA A 80 19.62 2.97 -3.01
C ALA A 80 20.50 4.02 -2.30
N ALA A 81 21.75 3.69 -1.96
CA ALA A 81 22.69 4.58 -1.26
C ALA A 81 23.78 5.17 -2.19
N ARG A 82 23.58 5.12 -3.51
CA ARG A 82 24.46 5.74 -4.51
C ARG A 82 23.68 6.72 -5.38
#